data_AF-K2CKZ5-F1
#
_entry.id   AF-K2CKZ5-F1
#
_cell.length_a   1.000
_cell.length_b   1.000
_cell.length_c   1.000
_cell.angle_alpha   90.00
_cell.angle_beta   90.00
_cell.angle_gamma   90.00
#
_symmetry.space_group_name_H-M   'P 1'
#
loop_
_entity.id
_entity.type
_entity.pdbx_description
1 polymer ?
#
loop_
_entity_poly.entity_id
_entity_poly.type
_entity_poly.pdbx_seq_one_letter_code
_entity_poly.pdbx_strand_id
1 'polypeptide(L)'
;IDVENIPDTDCKMIIGARDLKNFLIDPSATKDKHPAERGMSPGSAFQKTIRKGKKLTNYFEIDQEVVNIDNKIKLLFHLRPINLTEEQNKFLKNFSYNPQFIYPELRFDPDELKARLAKIELDSSPLGQIFLEKKAELIKKIELVENIDTENFTEKSVNLFGQSSEELIAECEKMLIEGGKFQTGEKEDISAEEAVKRFEKVFEKYGLKNWKVKLKDEMVTDCVAGKNNMMFVRKDAKFSEKRLQNLVIHEIETHILTAENGKNQPFEIFNRGLADYLITQEGLAMYNVSKQTGKSIKDNFRALALVIAAGIATRSSFVETFEKILSYGIPIDQAIRITLKVKRGLTDTGEAGAFTKDILYYKGFKEISAFVENGGKIKDLYIGKLNIKDLGLIKKIEGLLPPVYIPEWL
;
A
#
# COMPACT_ATOMS: atom_id res chain seq x y z
N ILE A 1 -22.47 25.05 30.25
CA ILE A 1 -21.66 26.06 30.97
C ILE A 1 -20.35 26.13 30.22
N ASP A 2 -19.95 27.33 29.84
CA ASP A 2 -18.67 27.58 29.19
C ASP A 2 -17.55 27.19 30.18
N VAL A 3 -16.77 26.17 29.85
CA VAL A 3 -15.90 25.47 30.81
C VAL A 3 -14.65 26.31 31.16
N GLU A 4 -14.43 27.42 30.43
CA GLU A 4 -13.25 28.27 30.57
C GLU A 4 -13.34 29.34 31.67
N ASN A 5 -14.46 29.44 32.41
CA ASN A 5 -14.67 30.47 33.45
C ASN A 5 -15.27 29.93 34.76
N ILE A 6 -14.83 28.78 35.26
CA ILE A 6 -15.23 28.26 36.58
C ILE A 6 -14.19 28.70 37.63
N PRO A 7 -14.59 29.43 38.71
CA PRO A 7 -13.68 29.76 39.80
C PRO A 7 -13.17 28.51 40.54
N ASP A 8 -11.97 28.58 41.10
CA ASP A 8 -11.33 27.56 41.96
C ASP A 8 -12.07 27.38 43.31
N THR A 9 -13.32 26.91 43.25
CA THR A 9 -14.12 26.53 44.41
C THR A 9 -14.74 25.16 44.20
N ASP A 10 -14.70 24.34 45.25
CA ASP A 10 -15.29 23.01 45.29
C ASP A 10 -16.77 23.05 44.90
N CYS A 11 -17.08 22.63 43.67
CA CYS A 11 -18.43 22.57 43.15
C CYS A 11 -18.90 21.11 43.06
N LYS A 12 -20.09 20.83 43.60
CA LYS A 12 -20.78 19.55 43.37
C LYS A 12 -21.32 19.53 41.94
N MET A 13 -20.65 18.77 41.07
CA MET A 13 -21.07 18.56 39.69
C MET A 13 -21.96 17.31 39.60
N ILE A 14 -23.09 17.42 38.89
CA ILE A 14 -23.94 16.27 38.54
C ILE A 14 -23.68 15.92 37.07
N ILE A 15 -23.05 14.78 36.81
CA ILE A 15 -22.74 14.30 35.45
C ILE A 15 -23.83 13.32 35.03
N GLY A 16 -24.45 13.56 33.86
CA GLY A 16 -25.44 12.66 33.28
C GLY A 16 -24.80 11.41 32.68
N ALA A 17 -25.44 10.24 32.83
CA ALA A 17 -24.95 8.95 32.35
C ALA A 17 -24.67 8.87 30.83
N ARG A 18 -25.17 9.82 30.04
CA ARG A 18 -24.90 9.95 28.61
C ARG A 18 -23.42 10.26 28.29
N ASP A 19 -22.73 10.98 29.18
CA ASP A 19 -21.41 11.55 28.89
C ASP A 19 -20.23 10.67 29.36
N LEU A 20 -20.53 9.51 29.96
CA LEU A 20 -19.53 8.59 30.54
C LEU A 20 -19.27 7.33 29.70
N LYS A 21 -19.79 7.24 28.48
CA LYS A 21 -19.72 6.00 27.67
C LYS A 21 -18.31 5.48 27.37
N ASN A 22 -17.27 6.30 27.54
CA ASN A 22 -15.87 5.94 27.29
C ASN A 22 -14.95 6.06 28.52
N PHE A 23 -15.49 6.28 29.72
CA PHE A 23 -14.69 6.43 30.94
C PHE A 23 -15.01 5.30 31.92
N LEU A 24 -13.98 4.56 32.32
CA LEU A 24 -14.07 3.55 33.37
C LEU A 24 -13.66 4.20 34.69
N ILE A 25 -14.61 4.41 35.59
CA ILE A 25 -14.35 4.94 36.93
C ILE A 25 -14.15 3.74 37.85
N ASP A 26 -12.92 3.53 38.32
CA ASP A 26 -12.61 2.54 39.36
C ASP A 26 -12.74 3.20 40.75
N PRO A 27 -13.75 2.84 41.56
CA PRO A 27 -13.97 3.45 42.87
C PRO A 27 -12.95 3.01 43.94
N SER A 28 -12.04 2.08 43.62
CA SER A 28 -11.12 1.46 44.59
C SER A 28 -9.69 2.00 44.57
N ALA A 29 -9.37 2.94 43.67
CA ALA A 29 -8.02 3.51 43.56
C ALA A 29 -7.71 4.48 44.72
N THR A 30 -6.95 4.00 45.72
CA THR A 30 -6.38 4.85 46.78
C THR A 30 -5.20 5.68 46.26
N LYS A 31 -5.19 6.97 46.62
CA LYS A 31 -4.12 7.93 46.32
C LYS A 31 -2.78 7.44 46.88
N ASP A 32 -1.84 7.03 46.02
CA ASP A 32 -0.43 7.40 46.21
C ASP A 32 0.45 7.23 44.96
N LYS A 33 1.18 8.33 44.69
CA LYS A 33 2.43 8.52 43.93
C LYS A 33 2.66 7.69 42.66
N HIS A 34 2.27 8.27 41.51
CA HIS A 34 2.83 7.93 40.21
C HIS A 34 3.83 8.98 39.69
N PRO A 35 4.93 8.54 39.05
CA PRO A 35 5.95 9.37 38.43
C PRO A 35 5.49 9.89 37.05
N ALA A 36 5.88 11.15 36.77
CA ALA A 36 5.91 11.84 35.47
C ALA A 36 5.06 11.26 34.32
N GLU A 37 3.89 11.87 34.12
CA GLU A 37 3.09 11.74 32.90
C GLU A 37 3.94 12.08 31.66
N ARG A 38 4.06 11.12 30.74
CA ARG A 38 4.47 11.39 29.36
C ARG A 38 3.24 11.93 28.63
N GLY A 39 3.34 13.20 28.24
CA GLY A 39 2.23 14.00 27.76
C GLY A 39 1.70 13.67 26.36
N MET A 40 0.48 14.14 26.17
CA MET A 40 -0.11 14.75 24.96
C MET A 40 0.09 14.04 23.62
N SER A 41 -1.04 13.68 23.00
CA SER A 41 -1.14 13.43 21.56
C SER A 41 -0.48 14.58 20.75
N PRO A 42 0.39 14.28 19.77
CA PRO A 42 1.15 15.31 19.02
C PRO A 42 0.29 16.33 18.26
N GLY A 43 -1.00 16.07 18.05
CA GLY A 43 -1.90 16.94 17.30
C GLY A 43 -2.25 18.28 17.96
N SER A 44 -1.96 18.48 19.25
CA SER A 44 -2.35 19.73 19.96
C SER A 44 -1.28 20.83 19.93
N ALA A 45 0.00 20.50 19.66
CA ALA A 45 1.10 21.46 19.69
C ALA A 45 1.26 22.28 18.41
N PHE A 46 0.49 21.98 17.36
CA PHE A 46 0.55 22.70 16.08
C PHE A 46 -0.44 23.88 15.99
N GLN A 47 -1.08 24.25 17.10
CA GLN A 47 -2.04 25.35 17.12
C GLN A 47 -1.44 26.63 17.71
N LYS A 48 -1.58 27.69 16.91
CA LYS A 48 -1.37 29.12 17.19
C LYS A 48 0.07 29.64 17.11
N THR A 49 0.37 30.24 15.97
CA THR A 49 1.16 31.49 15.96
C THR A 49 0.46 32.50 15.05
N ILE A 50 -0.02 33.59 15.65
CA ILE A 50 -0.68 34.69 14.96
C ILE A 50 0.38 35.55 14.26
N ARG A 51 0.33 35.61 12.92
CA ARG A 51 0.89 36.72 12.13
C ARG A 51 -0.21 37.27 11.23
N LYS A 52 -0.58 38.53 11.46
CA LYS A 52 -1.57 39.28 10.66
C LYS A 52 -1.18 39.24 9.17
N GLY A 53 -2.10 38.81 8.30
CA GLY A 53 -2.08 39.14 6.86
C GLY A 53 -2.07 37.99 5.84
N LYS A 54 -1.89 36.72 6.24
CA LYS A 54 -2.09 35.56 5.35
C LYS A 54 -3.16 34.64 5.94
N LYS A 55 -4.19 34.32 5.17
CA LYS A 55 -5.13 33.23 5.48
C LYS A 55 -4.28 31.97 5.61
N LEU A 56 -4.14 31.44 6.82
CA LEU A 56 -3.31 30.26 7.06
C LEU A 56 -4.07 29.05 6.49
N THR A 57 -3.45 28.31 5.57
CA THR A 57 -4.02 27.08 5.02
C THR A 57 -4.18 26.06 6.15
N ASN A 58 -5.41 25.61 6.41
CA ASN A 58 -5.67 24.60 7.45
C ASN A 58 -5.40 23.19 6.90
N TYR A 59 -4.13 22.76 6.97
CA TYR A 59 -3.71 21.46 6.46
C TYR A 59 -4.35 20.26 7.18
N PHE A 60 -4.85 20.44 8.41
CA PHE A 60 -5.55 19.37 9.11
C PHE A 60 -6.90 19.05 8.44
N GLU A 61 -7.67 20.09 8.08
CA GLU A 61 -8.94 19.90 7.34
C GLU A 61 -8.70 19.34 5.95
N ILE A 62 -7.65 19.80 5.27
CA ILE A 62 -7.25 19.29 3.95
C ILE A 62 -6.87 17.81 4.04
N ASP A 63 -6.05 17.42 5.03
CA ASP A 63 -5.66 16.03 5.26
C ASP A 63 -6.88 15.14 5.45
N GLN A 64 -7.81 15.54 6.32
CA GLN A 64 -9.05 14.79 6.57
C GLN A 64 -9.92 14.63 5.31
N GLU A 65 -10.05 15.69 4.51
CA GLU A 65 -10.84 15.65 3.27
C GLU A 65 -10.18 14.76 2.21
N VAL A 66 -8.87 14.89 2.00
CA VAL A 66 -8.09 14.06 1.07
C VAL A 66 -8.14 12.58 1.47
N VAL A 67 -7.97 12.29 2.76
CA VAL A 67 -8.09 10.93 3.30
C VAL A 67 -9.50 10.38 3.14
N ASN A 68 -10.54 11.21 3.34
CA ASN A 68 -11.92 10.79 3.12
C ASN A 68 -12.16 10.40 1.66
N ILE A 69 -11.67 11.20 0.72
CA ILE A 69 -11.81 10.95 -0.72
C ILE A 69 -11.05 9.68 -1.12
N ASP A 70 -9.77 9.52 -0.74
CA ASP A 70 -8.99 8.31 -1.03
C ASP A 70 -9.66 7.04 -0.48
N ASN A 71 -10.26 7.13 0.71
CA ASN A 71 -11.02 6.02 1.31
C ASN A 71 -12.29 5.64 0.53
N LYS A 72 -12.94 6.58 -0.15
CA LYS A 72 -14.13 6.33 -0.97
C LYS A 72 -13.77 5.63 -2.29
N ILE A 73 -12.67 6.02 -2.94
CA ILE A 73 -12.28 5.51 -4.27
C ILE A 73 -12.11 3.99 -4.30
N LYS A 74 -11.45 3.41 -3.28
CA LYS A 74 -11.22 1.95 -3.17
C LYS A 74 -10.78 1.29 -4.49
N LEU A 75 -9.78 1.86 -5.16
CA LEU A 75 -9.30 1.45 -6.49
C LEU A 75 -9.31 -0.08 -6.75
N LEU A 76 -8.61 -0.84 -5.90
CA LEU A 76 -8.45 -2.29 -6.09
C LEU A 76 -9.73 -3.10 -5.88
N PHE A 77 -10.72 -2.55 -5.18
CA PHE A 77 -12.04 -3.18 -5.06
C PHE A 77 -12.77 -3.17 -6.41
N HIS A 78 -12.76 -2.03 -7.10
CA HIS A 78 -13.42 -1.88 -8.40
C HIS A 78 -12.68 -2.63 -9.52
N LEU A 79 -11.36 -2.79 -9.41
CA LEU A 79 -10.55 -3.54 -10.38
C LEU A 79 -10.52 -5.06 -10.15
N ARG A 80 -11.26 -5.59 -9.17
CA ARG A 80 -11.37 -7.05 -8.96
C ARG A 80 -12.63 -7.56 -9.67
N PRO A 81 -12.50 -8.43 -10.69
CA PRO A 81 -13.67 -9.06 -11.30
C PRO A 81 -14.46 -9.87 -10.27
N ILE A 82 -15.79 -9.77 -10.31
CA ILE A 82 -16.70 -10.51 -9.44
C ILE A 82 -16.65 -12.01 -9.78
N ASN A 83 -16.53 -12.34 -11.07
CA ASN A 83 -16.48 -13.70 -11.59
C ASN A 83 -15.04 -14.25 -11.75
N LEU A 84 -14.04 -13.63 -11.11
CA LEU A 84 -12.61 -13.99 -11.30
C LEU A 84 -12.34 -15.50 -11.12
N THR A 85 -12.91 -16.12 -10.09
CA THR A 85 -12.72 -17.55 -9.79
C THR A 85 -13.37 -18.44 -10.85
N GLU A 86 -14.55 -18.05 -11.35
CA GLU A 86 -15.25 -18.78 -12.41
C GLU A 86 -14.44 -18.75 -13.71
N GLU A 87 -13.98 -17.56 -14.10
CA GLU A 87 -13.19 -17.34 -15.31
C GLU A 87 -11.83 -18.04 -15.27
N GLN A 88 -11.17 -18.03 -14.10
CA GLN A 88 -9.97 -18.83 -13.89
C GLN A 88 -10.23 -20.34 -14.10
N ASN A 89 -11.35 -20.86 -13.59
CA ASN A 89 -11.72 -22.26 -13.77
C ASN A 89 -12.08 -22.61 -15.22
N LYS A 90 -12.68 -21.68 -15.97
CA LYS A 90 -12.93 -21.85 -17.41
C LYS A 90 -11.60 -21.91 -18.17
N PHE A 91 -10.68 -20.99 -17.90
CA PHE A 91 -9.36 -20.97 -18.52
C PHE A 91 -8.56 -22.25 -18.23
N LEU A 92 -8.59 -22.76 -16.99
CA LEU A 92 -7.94 -24.01 -16.62
C LEU A 92 -8.44 -25.24 -17.40
N LYS A 93 -9.65 -25.17 -17.97
CA LYS A 93 -10.21 -26.24 -18.81
C LYS A 93 -9.88 -26.06 -20.30
N ASN A 94 -9.55 -24.84 -20.72
CA ASN A 94 -9.26 -24.51 -22.12
C ASN A 94 -8.30 -23.31 -22.19
N PHE A 95 -7.02 -23.57 -22.50
CA PHE A 95 -6.01 -22.51 -22.60
C PHE A 95 -6.11 -21.64 -23.86
N SER A 96 -7.04 -21.94 -24.78
CA SER A 96 -7.36 -21.08 -25.92
C SER A 96 -8.53 -20.13 -25.64
N TYR A 97 -9.11 -20.18 -24.44
CA TYR A 97 -10.19 -19.29 -24.02
C TYR A 97 -9.64 -17.95 -23.50
N ASN A 98 -10.24 -16.83 -23.88
CA ASN A 98 -9.97 -15.55 -23.23
C ASN A 98 -11.03 -15.31 -22.13
N PRO A 99 -10.63 -15.23 -20.84
CA PRO A 99 -11.51 -14.85 -19.74
C PRO A 99 -12.39 -13.64 -20.04
N GLN A 100 -13.63 -13.66 -19.56
CA GLN A 100 -14.59 -12.56 -19.70
C GLN A 100 -14.93 -12.00 -18.32
N PHE A 101 -14.40 -10.83 -17.96
CA PHE A 101 -14.51 -10.28 -16.61
C PHE A 101 -15.77 -9.43 -16.40
N ILE A 102 -16.37 -9.54 -15.22
CA ILE A 102 -17.49 -8.71 -14.80
C ILE A 102 -17.05 -7.86 -13.61
N TYR A 103 -17.21 -6.55 -13.69
CA TYR A 103 -16.80 -5.61 -12.64
C TYR A 103 -17.98 -5.09 -11.81
N PRO A 104 -17.76 -4.76 -10.52
CA PRO A 104 -18.78 -4.14 -9.70
C PRO A 104 -19.04 -2.69 -10.10
N GLU A 105 -20.28 -2.24 -9.92
CA GLU A 105 -20.63 -0.82 -10.04
C GLU A 105 -19.81 0.06 -9.08
N LEU A 106 -19.60 1.32 -9.49
CA LEU A 106 -18.94 2.32 -8.66
C LEU A 106 -19.78 2.60 -7.41
N ARG A 107 -19.10 2.69 -6.26
CA ARG A 107 -19.74 2.94 -4.95
C ARG A 107 -19.69 4.41 -4.54
N PHE A 108 -19.36 5.28 -5.49
CA PHE A 108 -19.23 6.71 -5.33
C PHE A 108 -19.49 7.39 -6.67
N ASP A 109 -19.80 8.68 -6.63
CA ASP A 109 -19.93 9.53 -7.82
C ASP A 109 -18.54 10.14 -8.17
N PRO A 110 -17.95 9.80 -9.33
CA PRO A 110 -16.67 10.37 -9.78
C PRO A 110 -16.67 11.89 -9.82
N ASP A 111 -17.74 12.51 -10.30
CA ASP A 111 -17.83 13.97 -10.47
C ASP A 111 -17.96 14.67 -9.12
N GLU A 112 -18.69 14.08 -8.17
CA GLU A 112 -18.73 14.55 -6.77
C GLU A 112 -17.31 14.62 -6.18
N LEU A 113 -16.53 13.53 -6.30
CA LEU A 113 -15.19 13.48 -5.73
C LEU A 113 -14.23 14.44 -6.43
N LYS A 114 -14.26 14.53 -7.76
CA LYS A 114 -13.47 15.51 -8.54
C LYS A 114 -13.81 16.95 -8.12
N ALA A 115 -15.10 17.27 -7.96
CA ALA A 115 -15.54 18.60 -7.53
C ALA A 115 -15.09 18.93 -6.09
N ARG A 116 -15.09 17.95 -5.18
CA ARG A 116 -14.55 18.12 -3.82
C ARG A 116 -13.05 18.39 -3.83
N LEU A 117 -12.28 17.63 -4.62
CA LEU A 117 -10.84 17.87 -4.81
C LEU A 117 -10.55 19.26 -5.42
N ALA A 118 -11.38 19.72 -6.36
CA ALA A 118 -11.22 21.03 -6.99
C ALA A 118 -11.33 22.19 -5.99
N LYS A 119 -12.18 22.06 -4.96
CA LYS A 119 -12.39 23.07 -3.90
C LYS A 119 -11.21 23.20 -2.92
N ILE A 120 -10.30 22.23 -2.89
CA ILE A 120 -9.13 22.28 -2.01
C ILE A 120 -8.12 23.29 -2.58
N GLU A 121 -7.98 24.41 -1.87
CA GLU A 121 -6.99 25.46 -2.11
C GLU A 121 -5.68 25.13 -1.36
N LEU A 122 -4.55 25.20 -2.07
CA LEU A 122 -3.23 24.87 -1.56
C LEU A 122 -2.26 26.02 -1.81
N ASP A 123 -1.37 26.28 -0.85
CA ASP A 123 -0.29 27.24 -1.02
C ASP A 123 0.99 26.59 -1.57
N SER A 124 2.04 27.38 -1.78
CA SER A 124 3.30 26.90 -2.34
C SER A 124 4.28 26.31 -1.31
N SER A 125 3.86 26.12 -0.05
CA SER A 125 4.70 25.51 0.98
C SER A 125 5.04 24.05 0.61
N PRO A 126 6.07 23.45 1.25
CA PRO A 126 6.39 22.04 1.02
C PRO A 126 5.18 21.11 1.22
N LEU A 127 4.38 21.34 2.25
CA LEU A 127 3.19 20.54 2.52
C LEU A 127 2.09 20.80 1.47
N GLY A 128 1.92 22.04 1.02
CA GLY A 128 1.00 22.40 -0.06
C GLY A 128 1.32 21.68 -1.37
N GLN A 129 2.59 21.56 -1.72
CA GLN A 129 3.05 20.81 -2.89
C GLN A 129 2.77 19.30 -2.75
N ILE A 130 3.03 18.69 -1.59
CA ILE A 130 2.70 17.28 -1.32
C ILE A 130 1.20 17.01 -1.49
N PHE A 131 0.34 17.89 -0.97
CA PHE A 131 -1.11 17.73 -1.14
C PHE A 131 -1.57 18.00 -2.58
N LEU A 132 -0.88 18.85 -3.33
CA LEU A 132 -1.18 19.11 -4.73
C LEU A 132 -0.91 17.86 -5.58
N GLU A 133 0.24 17.24 -5.37
CA GLU A 133 0.59 15.97 -6.00
C GLU A 133 -0.39 14.86 -5.61
N LYS A 134 -0.77 14.79 -4.32
CA LYS A 134 -1.74 13.80 -3.86
C LYS A 134 -3.09 13.99 -4.53
N LYS A 135 -3.57 15.23 -4.63
CA LYS A 135 -4.82 15.58 -5.31
C LYS A 135 -4.79 15.14 -6.78
N ALA A 136 -3.68 15.36 -7.47
CA ALA A 136 -3.49 14.88 -8.85
C ALA A 136 -3.53 13.35 -8.94
N GLU A 137 -2.87 12.63 -8.03
CA GLU A 137 -2.93 11.16 -7.95
C GLU A 137 -4.37 10.66 -7.73
N LEU A 138 -5.13 11.30 -6.83
CA LEU A 138 -6.52 10.92 -6.57
C LEU A 138 -7.42 11.11 -7.79
N ILE A 139 -7.23 12.18 -8.56
CA ILE A 139 -7.94 12.40 -9.83
C ILE A 139 -7.62 11.25 -10.81
N LYS A 140 -6.35 10.91 -11.00
CA LYS A 140 -5.94 9.80 -11.87
C LYS A 140 -6.54 8.46 -11.43
N LYS A 141 -6.64 8.21 -10.12
CA LYS A 141 -7.31 7.00 -9.58
C LYS A 141 -8.81 6.97 -9.90
N ILE A 142 -9.50 8.11 -9.79
CA ILE A 142 -10.92 8.24 -10.13
C ILE A 142 -11.10 7.98 -11.62
N GLU A 143 -10.32 8.64 -12.48
CA GLU A 143 -10.38 8.46 -13.93
C GLU A 143 -10.13 6.99 -14.34
N LEU A 144 -9.17 6.31 -13.69
CA LEU A 144 -8.90 4.90 -13.98
C LEU A 144 -10.12 3.99 -13.74
N VAL A 145 -10.81 4.15 -12.60
CA VAL A 145 -11.96 3.29 -12.29
C VAL A 145 -13.22 3.65 -13.07
N GLU A 146 -13.36 4.93 -13.43
CA GLU A 146 -14.42 5.42 -14.32
C GLU A 146 -14.29 4.87 -15.74
N ASN A 147 -13.06 4.56 -16.16
CA ASN A 147 -12.76 4.04 -17.50
C ASN A 147 -12.60 2.51 -17.53
N ILE A 148 -13.03 1.77 -16.49
CA ILE A 148 -13.08 0.30 -16.54
C ILE A 148 -13.95 -0.12 -17.73
N ASP A 149 -13.44 -1.08 -18.51
CA ASP A 149 -14.07 -1.60 -19.73
C ASP A 149 -14.28 -0.56 -20.85
N THR A 150 -13.43 0.45 -20.89
CA THR A 150 -13.40 1.42 -22.00
C THR A 150 -12.05 1.33 -22.73
N GLU A 151 -12.01 1.83 -23.98
CA GLU A 151 -10.78 1.92 -24.77
C GLU A 151 -9.67 2.75 -24.08
N ASN A 152 -10.05 3.69 -23.21
CA ASN A 152 -9.13 4.56 -22.49
C ASN A 152 -8.54 3.91 -21.23
N PHE A 153 -9.02 2.73 -20.80
CA PHE A 153 -8.59 2.11 -19.54
C PHE A 153 -7.07 2.00 -19.42
N THR A 154 -6.44 1.44 -20.45
CA THR A 154 -4.99 1.17 -20.46
C THR A 154 -4.20 2.49 -20.41
N GLU A 155 -4.63 3.52 -21.14
CA GLU A 155 -4.03 4.85 -21.08
C GLU A 155 -4.10 5.44 -19.66
N LYS A 156 -5.28 5.36 -19.01
CA LYS A 156 -5.45 5.83 -17.63
C LYS A 156 -4.58 5.03 -16.66
N SER A 157 -4.44 3.72 -16.88
CA SER A 157 -3.55 2.89 -16.07
C SER A 157 -2.09 3.31 -16.24
N VAL A 158 -1.66 3.59 -17.48
CA VAL A 158 -0.33 4.09 -17.79
C VAL A 158 -0.08 5.48 -17.18
N ASN A 159 -1.06 6.38 -17.20
CA ASN A 159 -0.93 7.70 -16.57
C ASN A 159 -0.72 7.62 -15.05
N LEU A 160 -1.36 6.64 -14.39
CA LEU A 160 -1.24 6.43 -12.94
C LEU A 160 0.00 5.63 -12.54
N PHE A 161 0.33 4.53 -13.23
CA PHE A 161 1.38 3.61 -12.80
C PHE A 161 2.63 3.61 -13.69
N GLY A 162 2.55 4.25 -14.85
CA GLY A 162 3.56 4.21 -15.89
C GLY A 162 3.40 3.03 -16.87
N GLN A 163 4.33 2.99 -17.82
CA GLN A 163 4.43 1.98 -18.86
C GLN A 163 5.77 1.23 -18.76
N SER A 164 5.77 -0.03 -19.20
CA SER A 164 7.00 -0.81 -19.36
C SER A 164 7.62 -0.41 -20.69
N SER A 165 8.79 0.24 -20.67
CA SER A 165 9.53 0.51 -21.89
C SER A 165 10.07 -0.79 -22.48
N GLU A 166 10.37 -0.81 -23.78
CA GLU A 166 10.90 -2.00 -24.43
C GLU A 166 12.26 -2.41 -23.84
N GLU A 167 13.07 -1.44 -23.41
CA GLU A 167 14.34 -1.68 -22.71
C GLU A 167 14.11 -2.35 -21.36
N LEU A 168 13.11 -1.92 -20.60
CA LEU A 168 12.79 -2.52 -19.30
C LEU A 168 12.29 -3.96 -19.46
N ILE A 169 11.49 -4.22 -20.50
CA ILE A 169 11.00 -5.57 -20.83
C ILE A 169 12.19 -6.45 -21.19
N ALA A 170 13.05 -6.01 -22.11
CA ALA A 170 14.23 -6.76 -22.54
C ALA A 170 15.20 -7.06 -21.38
N GLU A 171 15.40 -6.10 -20.47
CA GLU A 171 16.19 -6.29 -19.25
C GLU A 171 15.58 -7.36 -18.35
N CYS A 172 14.27 -7.31 -18.10
CA CYS A 172 13.57 -8.32 -17.31
C CYS A 172 13.62 -9.70 -17.96
N GLU A 173 13.42 -9.80 -19.28
CA GLU A 173 13.52 -11.05 -20.03
C GLU A 173 14.92 -11.65 -19.89
N LYS A 174 15.97 -10.84 -20.10
CA LYS A 174 17.36 -11.27 -19.93
C LYS A 174 17.60 -11.80 -18.51
N MET A 175 17.19 -11.07 -17.48
CA MET A 175 17.36 -11.49 -16.09
C MET A 175 16.62 -12.80 -15.78
N LEU A 176 15.43 -12.98 -16.34
CA LEU A 176 14.61 -14.15 -16.10
C LEU A 176 15.18 -15.39 -16.82
N ILE A 177 15.75 -15.22 -18.02
CA ILE A 177 16.47 -16.28 -18.74
C ILE A 177 17.76 -16.66 -18.01
N GLU A 178 18.54 -15.66 -17.55
CA GLU A 178 19.80 -15.87 -16.82
C GLU A 178 19.58 -16.48 -15.41
N GLY A 179 18.46 -16.18 -14.76
CA GLY A 179 18.09 -16.72 -13.44
C GLY A 179 17.89 -18.24 -13.42
N GLY A 180 17.84 -18.88 -14.58
CA GLY A 180 17.69 -20.32 -14.72
C GLY A 180 16.26 -20.82 -14.50
N LYS A 181 16.08 -22.14 -14.50
CA LYS A 181 14.76 -22.77 -14.33
C LYS A 181 14.24 -22.55 -12.90
N PHE A 182 12.91 -22.46 -12.78
CA PHE A 182 12.22 -22.45 -11.50
C PHE A 182 12.76 -23.54 -10.57
N GLN A 183 13.36 -23.12 -9.46
CA GLN A 183 13.73 -24.05 -8.39
C GLN A 183 12.46 -24.44 -7.63
N THR A 184 11.80 -25.51 -8.06
CA THR A 184 10.61 -26.10 -7.42
C THR A 184 10.98 -26.98 -6.21
N GLY A 185 12.10 -26.71 -5.54
CA GLY A 185 12.72 -27.65 -4.60
C GLY A 185 12.46 -27.39 -3.12
N GLU A 186 11.83 -26.28 -2.75
CA GLU A 186 11.57 -26.00 -1.33
C GLU A 186 10.31 -26.70 -0.87
N LYS A 187 10.43 -27.52 0.18
CA LYS A 187 9.27 -28.12 0.82
C LYS A 187 8.45 -27.00 1.47
N GLU A 188 7.19 -26.90 1.07
CA GLU A 188 6.20 -26.04 1.72
C GLU A 188 5.55 -26.83 2.86
N ASP A 189 6.26 -26.93 3.98
CA ASP A 189 5.88 -27.73 5.16
C ASP A 189 5.24 -26.89 6.28
N ILE A 190 5.27 -25.56 6.16
CA ILE A 190 4.65 -24.65 7.14
C ILE A 190 3.19 -24.42 6.75
N SER A 191 2.26 -24.76 7.66
CA SER A 191 0.83 -24.48 7.47
C SER A 191 0.49 -23.01 7.69
N ALA A 192 -0.68 -22.59 7.25
CA ALA A 192 -1.20 -21.24 7.50
C ALA A 192 -1.30 -20.91 9.00
N GLU A 193 -1.70 -21.87 9.84
CA GLU A 193 -1.78 -21.71 11.30
C GLU A 193 -0.41 -21.51 11.94
N GLU A 194 0.61 -22.21 11.45
CA GLU A 194 1.98 -22.02 11.95
C GLU A 194 2.54 -20.67 11.48
N ALA A 195 2.29 -20.28 10.21
CA ALA A 195 2.65 -18.97 9.69
C ALA A 195 2.04 -17.83 10.51
N VAL A 196 0.77 -17.95 10.93
CA VAL A 196 0.10 -16.99 11.83
C VAL A 196 0.92 -16.76 13.11
N LYS A 197 1.29 -17.84 13.81
CA LYS A 197 2.09 -17.72 15.05
C LYS A 197 3.43 -17.05 14.81
N ARG A 198 4.06 -17.34 13.66
CA ARG A 198 5.35 -16.74 13.30
C ARG A 198 5.22 -15.24 13.04
N PHE A 199 4.19 -14.82 12.31
CA PHE A 199 3.91 -13.40 12.09
C PHE A 199 3.57 -12.67 13.39
N GLU A 200 2.78 -13.27 14.29
CA GLU A 200 2.46 -12.68 15.60
C GLU A 200 3.71 -12.48 16.47
N LYS A 201 4.64 -13.43 16.48
CA LYS A 201 5.95 -13.26 17.15
C LYS A 201 6.75 -12.08 16.60
N VAL A 202 6.69 -11.84 15.29
CA VAL A 202 7.34 -10.67 14.68
C VAL A 202 6.65 -9.38 15.12
N PHE A 203 5.31 -9.36 15.23
CA PHE A 203 4.60 -8.20 15.77
C PHE A 203 4.99 -7.92 17.22
N GLU A 204 5.09 -8.94 18.07
CA GLU A 204 5.56 -8.79 19.45
C GLU A 204 6.97 -8.18 19.51
N LYS A 205 7.88 -8.68 18.66
CA LYS A 205 9.26 -8.20 18.54
C LYS A 205 9.35 -6.70 18.23
N TYR A 206 8.52 -6.21 17.31
CA TYR A 206 8.46 -4.78 16.95
C TYR A 206 7.53 -3.95 17.88
N GLY A 207 7.00 -4.54 18.95
CA GLY A 207 6.09 -3.85 19.88
C GLY A 207 4.71 -3.54 19.31
N LEU A 208 4.32 -4.20 18.21
CA LEU A 208 3.06 -4.01 17.49
C LEU A 208 1.91 -4.81 18.14
N LYS A 209 1.69 -4.62 19.45
CA LYS A 209 0.72 -5.39 20.25
C LYS A 209 -0.73 -5.34 19.75
N ASN A 210 -1.07 -4.31 18.99
CA ASN A 210 -2.42 -4.12 18.44
C ASN A 210 -2.62 -4.83 17.09
N TRP A 211 -1.56 -5.36 16.49
CA TRP A 211 -1.63 -6.12 15.25
C TRP A 211 -2.04 -7.57 15.52
N LYS A 212 -2.90 -8.09 14.64
CA LYS A 212 -3.38 -9.48 14.70
C LYS A 212 -3.28 -10.11 13.32
N VAL A 213 -3.16 -11.43 13.29
CA VAL A 213 -3.20 -12.19 12.04
C VAL A 213 -4.49 -13.01 12.00
N LYS A 214 -5.20 -12.97 10.88
CA LYS A 214 -6.43 -13.75 10.68
C LYS A 214 -6.32 -14.65 9.45
N LEU A 215 -6.78 -15.88 9.60
CA LEU A 215 -7.02 -16.75 8.46
C LEU A 215 -8.24 -16.28 7.69
N LYS A 216 -8.16 -16.33 6.36
CA LYS A 216 -9.26 -15.97 5.47
C LYS A 216 -9.31 -16.93 4.29
N ASP A 217 -10.51 -17.31 3.89
CA ASP A 217 -10.77 -18.04 2.67
C ASP A 217 -10.72 -17.11 1.44
N GLU A 218 -10.49 -17.66 0.24
CA GLU A 218 -10.63 -16.96 -1.04
C GLU A 218 -9.81 -15.67 -1.19
N MET A 219 -8.50 -15.77 -0.94
CA MET A 219 -7.52 -14.72 -1.22
C MET A 219 -6.74 -15.00 -2.50
N VAL A 220 -6.38 -13.93 -3.23
CA VAL A 220 -5.52 -14.04 -4.43
C VAL A 220 -4.04 -14.19 -4.05
N THR A 221 -3.63 -13.64 -2.90
CA THR A 221 -2.27 -13.72 -2.37
C THR A 221 -2.23 -14.59 -1.11
N ASP A 222 -1.06 -15.13 -0.78
CA ASP A 222 -0.89 -16.01 0.38
C ASP A 222 -1.03 -15.25 1.72
N CYS A 223 -0.60 -14.00 1.75
CA CYS A 223 -0.89 -13.08 2.84
C CYS A 223 -0.95 -11.63 2.34
N VAL A 224 -1.47 -10.73 3.17
CA VAL A 224 -1.50 -9.29 2.90
C VAL A 224 -1.72 -8.49 4.18
N ALA A 225 -1.02 -7.37 4.34
CA ALA A 225 -1.34 -6.37 5.36
C ALA A 225 -2.66 -5.64 5.03
N GLY A 226 -3.63 -5.69 5.95
CA GLY A 226 -4.94 -5.07 5.83
C GLY A 226 -5.11 -3.80 6.68
N LYS A 227 -6.33 -3.25 6.67
CA LYS A 227 -6.72 -2.13 7.55
C LYS A 227 -6.97 -2.62 8.98
N ASN A 228 -7.07 -1.68 9.92
CA ASN A 228 -7.40 -1.94 11.33
C ASN A 228 -6.42 -2.90 12.03
N ASN A 229 -5.13 -2.76 11.73
CA ASN A 229 -4.04 -3.55 12.31
C ASN A 229 -4.25 -5.06 12.15
N MET A 230 -4.70 -5.45 10.96
CA MET A 230 -4.98 -6.85 10.64
C MET A 230 -4.08 -7.29 9.49
N MET A 231 -3.38 -8.40 9.65
CA MET A 231 -2.77 -9.12 8.55
C MET A 231 -3.64 -10.33 8.23
N PHE A 232 -3.84 -10.62 6.96
CA PHE A 232 -4.61 -11.79 6.54
C PHE A 232 -3.68 -12.84 5.94
N VAL A 233 -3.90 -14.11 6.29
CA VAL A 233 -3.22 -15.26 5.71
C VAL A 233 -4.27 -16.17 5.09
N ARG A 234 -4.00 -16.62 3.87
CA ARG A 234 -4.90 -17.51 3.14
C ARG A 234 -4.89 -18.89 3.80
N LYS A 235 -6.08 -19.42 4.11
CA LYS A 235 -6.23 -20.63 4.94
C LYS A 235 -5.60 -21.89 4.34
N ASP A 236 -5.63 -22.04 3.03
CA ASP A 236 -5.07 -23.20 2.30
C ASP A 236 -3.62 -23.01 1.86
N ALA A 237 -2.98 -21.89 2.22
CA ALA A 237 -1.61 -21.62 1.85
C ALA A 237 -0.62 -22.49 2.64
N LYS A 238 0.41 -22.96 1.93
CA LYS A 238 1.59 -23.58 2.52
C LYS A 238 2.81 -22.73 2.22
N PHE A 239 3.76 -22.72 3.14
CA PHE A 239 4.94 -21.87 3.06
C PHE A 239 6.20 -22.70 3.24
N SER A 240 7.24 -22.38 2.47
CA SER A 240 8.61 -22.73 2.84
C SER A 240 9.16 -21.73 3.86
N GLU A 241 10.20 -22.11 4.58
CA GLU A 241 10.90 -21.21 5.53
C GLU A 241 11.32 -19.89 4.87
N LYS A 242 11.97 -19.98 3.70
CA LYS A 242 12.40 -18.81 2.92
C LYS A 242 11.20 -17.99 2.45
N ARG A 243 10.12 -18.62 2.01
CA ARG A 243 8.92 -17.89 1.58
C ARG A 243 8.34 -17.10 2.75
N LEU A 244 8.27 -17.69 3.93
CA LEU A 244 7.78 -17.03 5.13
C LEU A 244 8.70 -15.87 5.55
N GLN A 245 10.02 -16.07 5.53
CA GLN A 245 10.99 -15.01 5.78
C GLN A 245 10.82 -13.83 4.81
N ASN A 246 10.68 -14.09 3.51
CA ASN A 246 10.45 -13.06 2.52
C ASN A 246 9.16 -12.27 2.78
N LEU A 247 8.09 -12.96 3.22
CA LEU A 247 6.82 -12.32 3.56
C LEU A 247 6.92 -11.45 4.82
N VAL A 248 7.70 -11.87 5.82
CA VAL A 248 8.01 -11.04 6.99
C VAL A 248 8.68 -9.74 6.54
N ILE A 249 9.73 -9.84 5.73
CA ILE A 249 10.48 -8.67 5.26
C ILE A 249 9.60 -7.72 4.42
N HIS A 250 8.81 -8.30 3.51
CA HIS A 250 7.99 -7.55 2.56
C HIS A 250 6.76 -6.92 3.24
N GLU A 251 5.92 -7.72 3.88
CA GLU A 251 4.66 -7.24 4.46
C GLU A 251 4.88 -6.53 5.80
N ILE A 252 5.67 -7.11 6.70
CA ILE A 252 5.83 -6.56 8.05
C ILE A 252 6.91 -5.49 8.06
N GLU A 253 8.16 -5.86 7.78
CA GLU A 253 9.32 -4.98 7.96
C GLU A 253 9.37 -3.82 6.96
N THR A 254 8.57 -3.86 5.90
CA THR A 254 8.42 -2.74 4.97
C THR A 254 7.07 -2.09 5.09
N HIS A 255 5.99 -2.74 4.67
CA HIS A 255 4.68 -2.08 4.56
C HIS A 255 4.06 -1.72 5.91
N ILE A 256 4.12 -2.61 6.90
CA ILE A 256 3.55 -2.34 8.22
C ILE A 256 4.40 -1.33 8.98
N LEU A 257 5.72 -1.48 9.06
CA LEU A 257 6.55 -0.53 9.81
C LEU A 257 6.47 0.89 9.24
N THR A 258 6.50 1.05 7.91
CA THR A 258 6.32 2.37 7.27
C THR A 258 4.92 2.93 7.52
N ALA A 259 3.88 2.09 7.50
CA ALA A 259 2.53 2.51 7.85
C ALA A 259 2.44 3.00 9.31
N GLU A 260 3.01 2.27 10.27
CA GLU A 260 2.99 2.66 11.69
C GLU A 260 3.77 3.95 11.95
N ASN A 261 4.94 4.12 11.34
CA ASN A 261 5.64 5.41 11.40
C ASN A 261 4.79 6.53 10.80
N GLY A 262 4.11 6.26 9.68
CA GLY A 262 3.17 7.21 9.08
C GLY A 262 2.00 7.58 9.98
N LYS A 263 1.54 6.70 10.88
CA LYS A 263 0.49 7.02 11.87
C LYS A 263 0.98 7.97 12.97
N ASN A 264 2.28 7.93 13.24
CA ASN A 264 2.90 8.81 14.23
C ASN A 264 3.15 10.22 13.67
N GLN A 265 3.07 10.42 12.36
CA GLN A 265 3.25 11.73 11.75
C GLN A 265 2.07 12.67 12.03
N PRO A 266 2.26 14.00 11.91
CA PRO A 266 1.19 14.98 12.16
C PRO A 266 -0.03 14.87 11.23
N PHE A 267 0.14 14.29 10.04
CA PHE A 267 -0.90 14.18 9.02
C PHE A 267 -1.12 12.71 8.62
N GLU A 268 -2.38 12.27 8.57
CA GLU A 268 -2.76 10.88 8.30
C GLU A 268 -2.34 10.43 6.89
N ILE A 269 -2.16 11.36 5.94
CA ILE A 269 -1.64 11.07 4.60
C ILE A 269 -0.30 10.32 4.62
N PHE A 270 0.55 10.48 5.65
CA PHE A 270 1.79 9.70 5.77
C PHE A 270 1.54 8.21 6.08
N ASN A 271 0.45 7.88 6.76
CA ASN A 271 0.02 6.49 6.96
C ASN A 271 -0.66 5.92 5.71
N ARG A 272 -1.49 6.74 5.05
CA ARG A 272 -2.24 6.33 3.84
C ARG A 272 -1.32 6.15 2.65
N GLY A 273 -0.38 7.06 2.49
CA GLY A 273 0.49 7.18 1.32
C GLY A 273 0.39 8.58 0.71
N LEU A 274 1.54 9.24 0.57
CA LEU A 274 1.70 10.43 -0.25
C LEU A 274 1.47 10.09 -1.74
N ALA A 275 1.58 11.07 -2.64
CA ALA A 275 1.42 10.80 -4.07
C ALA A 275 2.43 9.76 -4.57
N ASP A 276 1.97 8.80 -5.38
CA ASP A 276 2.80 7.81 -6.08
C ASP A 276 3.72 6.98 -5.17
N TYR A 277 3.43 6.94 -3.87
CA TYR A 277 4.25 6.27 -2.85
C TYR A 277 4.49 4.78 -3.12
N LEU A 278 3.59 4.15 -3.89
CA LEU A 278 3.59 2.72 -4.15
C LEU A 278 4.88 2.25 -4.82
N ILE A 279 5.46 3.04 -5.73
CA ILE A 279 6.73 2.69 -6.39
C ILE A 279 7.87 2.52 -5.38
N THR A 280 7.93 3.42 -4.41
CA THR A 280 8.94 3.39 -3.34
C THR A 280 8.66 2.24 -2.38
N GLN A 281 7.40 1.98 -2.03
CA GLN A 281 7.04 0.87 -1.14
C GLN A 281 7.37 -0.50 -1.73
N GLU A 282 6.95 -0.76 -2.96
CA GLU A 282 7.21 -2.04 -3.63
C GLU A 282 8.72 -2.19 -3.89
N GLY A 283 9.38 -1.12 -4.32
CA GLY A 283 10.83 -1.10 -4.51
C GLY A 283 11.62 -1.35 -3.23
N LEU A 284 11.22 -0.71 -2.13
CA LEU A 284 11.87 -0.87 -0.82
C LEU A 284 11.68 -2.28 -0.29
N ALA A 285 10.49 -2.86 -0.45
CA ALA A 285 10.21 -4.22 -0.01
C ALA A 285 11.09 -5.23 -0.77
N MET A 286 11.23 -5.06 -2.08
CA MET A 286 12.10 -5.87 -2.92
C MET A 286 13.57 -5.71 -2.56
N TYR A 287 14.01 -4.46 -2.31
CA TYR A 287 15.38 -4.15 -1.91
C TYR A 287 15.71 -4.78 -0.55
N ASN A 288 14.81 -4.66 0.43
CA ASN A 288 14.96 -5.24 1.76
C ASN A 288 15.07 -6.77 1.70
N VAL A 289 14.21 -7.42 0.90
CA VAL A 289 14.30 -8.89 0.70
C VAL A 289 15.66 -9.25 0.11
N SER A 290 16.12 -8.55 -0.93
CA SER A 290 17.43 -8.81 -1.55
C SER A 290 18.58 -8.65 -0.56
N LYS A 291 18.60 -7.56 0.21
CA LYS A 291 19.68 -7.29 1.19
C LYS A 291 19.70 -8.27 2.35
N GLN A 292 18.56 -8.57 2.95
CA GLN A 292 18.51 -9.44 4.13
C GLN A 292 18.73 -10.92 3.80
N THR A 293 18.36 -11.36 2.59
CA THR A 293 18.50 -12.77 2.18
C THR A 293 19.75 -13.05 1.36
N GLY A 294 20.49 -12.00 0.95
CA GLY A 294 21.63 -12.09 0.05
C GLY A 294 21.27 -12.52 -1.38
N LYS A 295 19.98 -12.58 -1.72
CA LYS A 295 19.49 -13.03 -3.03
C LYS A 295 19.49 -11.92 -4.05
N SER A 296 19.76 -12.28 -5.30
CA SER A 296 19.69 -11.34 -6.41
C SER A 296 18.24 -11.04 -6.74
N ILE A 297 17.97 -9.85 -7.30
CA ILE A 297 16.66 -9.53 -7.87
C ILE A 297 16.25 -10.53 -8.96
N LYS A 298 17.22 -11.15 -9.63
CA LYS A 298 17.01 -12.22 -10.63
C LYS A 298 16.28 -13.44 -10.03
N ASP A 299 16.41 -13.65 -8.73
CA ASP A 299 15.72 -14.75 -8.03
C ASP A 299 14.23 -14.45 -7.78
N ASN A 300 13.78 -13.21 -8.04
CA ASN A 300 12.38 -12.80 -7.94
C ASN A 300 11.70 -12.74 -9.31
N PHE A 301 11.62 -13.91 -9.95
CA PHE A 301 10.96 -14.09 -11.23
C PHE A 301 9.53 -13.53 -11.28
N ARG A 302 8.78 -13.52 -10.16
CA ARG A 302 7.38 -13.04 -10.14
C ARG A 302 7.31 -11.56 -10.49
N ALA A 303 8.19 -10.75 -9.88
CA ALA A 303 8.26 -9.33 -10.15
C ALA A 303 8.68 -9.05 -11.61
N LEU A 304 9.68 -9.79 -12.11
CA LEU A 304 10.15 -9.67 -13.50
C LEU A 304 9.05 -10.05 -14.50
N ALA A 305 8.37 -11.19 -14.27
CA ALA A 305 7.30 -11.67 -15.12
C ALA A 305 6.08 -10.74 -15.12
N LEU A 306 5.77 -10.07 -14.01
CA LEU A 306 4.71 -9.07 -13.96
C LEU A 306 5.02 -7.84 -14.82
N VAL A 307 6.28 -7.38 -14.85
CA VAL A 307 6.71 -6.24 -15.68
C VAL A 307 6.61 -6.60 -17.17
N ILE A 308 7.07 -7.80 -17.53
CA ILE A 308 6.96 -8.34 -18.89
C ILE A 308 5.50 -8.48 -19.29
N ALA A 309 4.68 -9.13 -18.46
CA ALA A 309 3.26 -9.37 -18.72
C ALA A 309 2.49 -8.05 -18.89
N ALA A 310 2.73 -7.07 -18.02
CA ALA A 310 2.07 -5.77 -18.10
C ALA A 310 2.42 -5.02 -19.40
N GLY A 311 3.65 -5.15 -19.89
CA GLY A 311 4.06 -4.59 -21.18
C GLY A 311 3.41 -5.31 -22.36
N ILE A 312 3.46 -6.65 -22.38
CA ILE A 312 2.95 -7.47 -23.48
C ILE A 312 1.42 -7.40 -23.59
N ALA A 313 0.72 -7.39 -22.45
CA ALA A 313 -0.73 -7.32 -22.41
C ALA A 313 -1.29 -6.05 -23.06
N THR A 314 -0.52 -4.94 -23.10
CA THR A 314 -0.96 -3.70 -23.78
C THR A 314 -1.23 -3.87 -25.28
N ARG A 315 -0.71 -4.94 -25.90
CA ARG A 315 -0.77 -5.19 -27.34
C ARG A 315 -1.17 -6.62 -27.71
N SER A 316 -1.62 -7.42 -26.74
CA SER A 316 -1.89 -8.84 -26.95
C SER A 316 -3.11 -9.26 -26.15
N SER A 317 -3.80 -10.32 -26.58
CA SER A 317 -4.88 -10.98 -25.84
C SER A 317 -4.40 -11.65 -24.54
N PHE A 318 -5.34 -12.14 -23.73
CA PHE A 318 -5.04 -12.93 -22.53
C PHE A 318 -4.24 -14.18 -22.88
N VAL A 319 -4.68 -14.95 -23.88
CA VAL A 319 -4.02 -16.19 -24.30
C VAL A 319 -2.59 -15.92 -24.76
N GLU A 320 -2.37 -14.94 -25.64
CA GLU A 320 -1.03 -14.59 -26.13
C GLU A 320 -0.11 -14.14 -24.99
N THR A 321 -0.63 -13.33 -24.06
CA THR A 321 0.12 -12.91 -22.88
C THR A 321 0.49 -14.11 -22.00
N PHE A 322 -0.47 -15.00 -21.74
CA PHE A 322 -0.26 -16.21 -20.96
C PHE A 322 0.78 -17.14 -21.59
N GLU A 323 0.66 -17.43 -22.88
CA GLU A 323 1.59 -18.28 -23.63
C GLU A 323 3.00 -17.70 -23.62
N LYS A 324 3.13 -16.39 -23.78
CA LYS A 324 4.41 -15.71 -23.72
C LYS A 324 5.02 -15.80 -22.32
N ILE A 325 4.24 -15.61 -21.26
CA ILE A 325 4.74 -15.79 -19.88
C ILE A 325 5.12 -17.25 -19.59
N LEU A 326 4.32 -18.21 -20.08
CA LEU A 326 4.61 -19.64 -19.97
C LEU A 326 5.91 -20.02 -20.71
N SER A 327 6.21 -19.36 -21.84
CA SER A 327 7.40 -19.64 -22.66
C SER A 327 8.71 -19.42 -21.92
N TYR A 328 8.72 -18.60 -20.86
CA TYR A 328 9.90 -18.43 -20.02
C TYR A 328 10.06 -19.49 -18.91
N GLY A 329 9.24 -20.55 -18.92
CA GLY A 329 9.28 -21.62 -17.93
C GLY A 329 8.62 -21.27 -16.59
N ILE A 330 7.77 -20.24 -16.56
CA ILE A 330 6.92 -19.92 -15.41
C ILE A 330 5.89 -21.06 -15.22
N PRO A 331 5.73 -21.64 -14.02
CA PRO A 331 4.71 -22.63 -13.73
C PRO A 331 3.33 -22.14 -14.12
N ILE A 332 2.53 -23.05 -14.66
CA ILE A 332 1.24 -22.74 -15.29
C ILE A 332 0.30 -21.96 -14.37
N ASP A 333 0.23 -22.35 -13.10
CA ASP A 333 -0.60 -21.72 -12.09
C ASP A 333 -0.16 -20.27 -11.80
N GLN A 334 1.14 -19.99 -11.84
CA GLN A 334 1.70 -18.64 -11.71
C GLN A 334 1.48 -17.82 -12.97
N ALA A 335 1.68 -18.40 -14.15
CA ALA A 335 1.47 -17.72 -15.43
C ALA A 335 0.00 -17.28 -15.57
N ILE A 336 -0.96 -18.12 -15.17
CA ILE A 336 -2.38 -17.76 -15.10
C ILE A 336 -2.60 -16.58 -14.14
N ARG A 337 -2.08 -16.66 -12.91
CA ARG A 337 -2.26 -15.59 -11.92
C ARG A 337 -1.65 -14.26 -12.38
N ILE A 338 -0.46 -14.29 -12.99
CA ILE A 338 0.20 -13.11 -13.55
C ILE A 338 -0.67 -12.49 -14.65
N THR A 339 -1.14 -13.32 -15.59
CA THR A 339 -1.95 -12.86 -16.72
C THR A 339 -3.29 -12.29 -16.27
N LEU A 340 -4.00 -12.98 -15.37
CA LEU A 340 -5.21 -12.46 -14.71
C LEU A 340 -4.94 -11.11 -14.03
N LYS A 341 -3.79 -10.95 -13.36
CA LYS A 341 -3.46 -9.71 -12.66
C LYS A 341 -3.30 -8.52 -13.61
N VAL A 342 -2.64 -8.70 -14.76
CA VAL A 342 -2.37 -7.62 -15.72
C VAL A 342 -3.54 -7.35 -16.66
N LYS A 343 -4.47 -8.29 -16.84
CA LYS A 343 -5.67 -8.12 -17.68
C LYS A 343 -6.89 -7.54 -16.96
N ARG A 344 -6.77 -7.20 -15.66
CA ARG A 344 -7.83 -6.50 -14.93
C ARG A 344 -8.14 -5.14 -15.56
N GLY A 345 -9.39 -4.71 -15.48
CA GLY A 345 -9.93 -3.49 -16.08
C GLY A 345 -10.55 -3.66 -17.47
N LEU A 346 -10.43 -4.84 -18.09
CA LEU A 346 -11.05 -5.18 -19.38
C LEU A 346 -12.18 -6.20 -19.16
N THR A 347 -13.36 -6.04 -19.77
CA THR A 347 -14.38 -7.11 -19.77
C THR A 347 -13.97 -8.23 -20.73
N ASP A 348 -13.67 -7.90 -21.99
CA ASP A 348 -13.12 -8.87 -22.93
C ASP A 348 -11.59 -8.89 -22.87
N THR A 349 -11.03 -9.95 -22.28
CA THR A 349 -9.57 -10.08 -22.17
C THR A 349 -8.92 -10.57 -23.47
N GLY A 350 -9.70 -10.90 -24.49
CA GLY A 350 -9.22 -11.12 -25.86
C GLY A 350 -8.65 -9.85 -26.49
N GLU A 351 -9.11 -8.69 -26.04
CA GLU A 351 -8.62 -7.40 -26.50
C GLU A 351 -7.26 -7.04 -25.91
N ALA A 352 -6.55 -6.18 -26.63
CA ALA A 352 -5.32 -5.56 -26.16
C ALA A 352 -5.60 -4.56 -25.02
N GLY A 353 -4.77 -4.59 -23.98
CA GLY A 353 -4.90 -3.69 -22.84
C GLY A 353 -4.36 -4.29 -21.54
N ALA A 354 -3.98 -3.41 -20.62
CA ALA A 354 -3.33 -3.84 -19.37
C ALA A 354 -3.59 -2.89 -18.19
N PHE A 355 -3.76 -3.49 -17.01
CA PHE A 355 -3.57 -2.85 -15.73
C PHE A 355 -2.09 -2.90 -15.33
N THR A 356 -1.43 -1.76 -15.45
CA THR A 356 0.02 -1.58 -15.40
C THR A 356 0.62 -1.38 -14.00
N LYS A 357 -0.19 -1.51 -12.93
CA LYS A 357 0.27 -1.32 -11.54
C LYS A 357 1.51 -2.14 -11.18
N ASP A 358 1.60 -3.38 -11.63
CA ASP A 358 2.66 -4.29 -11.19
C ASP A 358 4.02 -4.02 -11.90
N ILE A 359 4.13 -3.01 -12.76
CA ILE A 359 5.41 -2.52 -13.29
C ILE A 359 6.27 -1.90 -12.17
N LEU A 360 5.61 -1.39 -11.13
CA LEU A 360 6.24 -0.68 -10.02
C LEU A 360 7.23 -1.54 -9.21
N TYR A 361 7.10 -2.88 -9.22
CA TYR A 361 7.98 -3.76 -8.43
C TYR A 361 9.46 -3.60 -8.83
N TYR A 362 9.79 -3.94 -10.08
CA TYR A 362 11.17 -3.91 -10.55
C TYR A 362 11.67 -2.48 -10.77
N LYS A 363 10.81 -1.61 -11.31
CA LYS A 363 11.14 -0.19 -11.50
C LYS A 363 11.47 0.48 -10.15
N GLY A 364 10.64 0.25 -9.13
CA GLY A 364 10.90 0.72 -7.78
C GLY A 364 12.19 0.17 -7.20
N PHE A 365 12.47 -1.13 -7.39
CA PHE A 365 13.74 -1.72 -6.93
C PHE A 365 14.96 -1.00 -7.52
N LYS A 366 14.92 -0.64 -8.82
CA LYS A 366 15.98 0.15 -9.46
C LYS A 366 16.09 1.56 -8.86
N GLU A 367 14.97 2.24 -8.62
CA GLU A 367 14.97 3.57 -7.99
C GLU A 367 15.56 3.52 -6.57
N ILE A 368 15.21 2.53 -5.75
CA ILE A 368 15.78 2.36 -4.41
C ILE A 368 17.27 2.00 -4.46
N SER A 369 17.67 1.10 -5.36
CA SER A 369 19.07 0.70 -5.49
C SER A 369 19.95 1.90 -5.87
N ALA A 370 19.52 2.67 -6.88
CA ALA A 370 20.20 3.90 -7.30
C ALA A 370 20.25 4.94 -6.17
N PHE A 371 19.17 5.09 -5.39
CA PHE A 371 19.18 5.99 -4.23
C PHE A 371 20.25 5.61 -3.21
N VAL A 372 20.39 4.33 -2.87
CA VAL A 372 21.40 3.88 -1.91
C VAL A 372 22.81 4.00 -2.49
N GLU A 373 23.01 3.64 -3.76
CA GLU A 373 24.30 3.79 -4.44
C GLU A 373 24.79 5.25 -4.45
N ASN A 374 23.85 6.21 -4.52
CA ASN A 374 24.12 7.64 -4.43
C ASN A 374 24.21 8.17 -2.98
N GLY A 375 24.36 7.30 -1.98
CA GLY A 375 24.55 7.67 -0.56
C GLY A 375 23.24 7.94 0.21
N GLY A 376 22.09 7.62 -0.38
CA GLY A 376 20.79 7.69 0.28
C GLY A 376 20.67 6.70 1.45
N LYS A 377 20.03 7.15 2.54
CA LYS A 377 19.83 6.32 3.74
C LYS A 377 18.46 5.68 3.69
N ILE A 378 18.39 4.34 3.67
CA ILE A 378 17.12 3.60 3.68
C ILE A 378 16.22 4.02 4.85
N LYS A 379 16.81 4.30 6.03
CA LYS A 379 16.09 4.78 7.22
C LYS A 379 15.23 6.03 6.94
N ASP A 380 15.62 6.88 5.98
CA ASP A 380 14.87 8.09 5.63
C ASP A 380 13.53 7.75 4.91
N LEU A 381 13.43 6.57 4.31
CA LEU A 381 12.21 6.08 3.63
C LEU A 381 11.21 5.47 4.62
N TYR A 382 11.57 5.35 5.90
CA TYR A 382 10.73 4.77 6.94
C TYR A 382 9.82 5.77 7.64
N ILE A 383 9.93 7.09 7.38
CA ILE A 383 9.12 8.12 8.06
C ILE A 383 7.60 7.95 7.83
N GLY A 384 7.22 7.27 6.77
CA GLY A 384 5.85 7.02 6.36
C GLY A 384 5.82 6.36 4.98
N LYS A 385 4.67 6.38 4.33
CA LYS A 385 4.52 5.93 2.94
C LYS A 385 4.70 7.12 2.00
N LEU A 386 5.89 7.25 1.43
CA LEU A 386 6.27 8.37 0.56
C LEU A 386 6.78 7.88 -0.80
N ASN A 387 6.85 8.79 -1.76
CA ASN A 387 7.66 8.62 -2.96
C ASN A 387 9.06 9.21 -2.70
N ILE A 388 10.10 8.45 -3.04
CA ILE A 388 11.49 8.82 -2.80
C ILE A 388 11.90 10.13 -3.48
N LYS A 389 11.24 10.49 -4.58
CA LYS A 389 11.45 11.74 -5.31
C LYS A 389 11.09 12.95 -4.45
N ASP A 390 10.14 12.78 -3.53
CA ASP A 390 9.64 13.86 -2.67
C ASP A 390 10.45 13.97 -1.38
N LEU A 391 11.42 13.07 -1.14
CA LEU A 391 12.16 13.02 0.12
C LEU A 391 12.83 14.36 0.47
N GLY A 392 13.36 15.06 -0.53
CA GLY A 392 13.94 16.39 -0.35
C GLY A 392 12.92 17.48 0.00
N LEU A 393 11.69 17.35 -0.47
CA LEU A 393 10.57 18.24 -0.15
C LEU A 393 10.04 17.93 1.26
N ILE A 394 9.85 16.64 1.56
CA ILE A 394 9.34 16.15 2.84
C ILE A 394 10.27 16.57 3.99
N LYS A 395 11.59 16.49 3.81
CA LYS A 395 12.57 16.95 4.82
C LYS A 395 12.47 18.44 5.18
N LYS A 396 11.76 19.25 4.40
CA LYS A 396 11.50 20.68 4.66
C LYS A 396 10.19 20.91 5.42
N ILE A 397 9.38 19.88 5.66
CA ILE A 397 8.13 19.99 6.41
C ILE A 397 8.48 20.05 7.91
N GLU A 398 8.04 21.13 8.57
CA GLU A 398 8.22 21.29 10.00
C GLU A 398 7.32 20.33 10.80
N GLY A 399 7.81 19.84 11.94
CA GLY A 399 7.04 18.98 12.84
C GLY A 399 7.01 17.49 12.47
N LEU A 400 7.74 17.05 11.45
CA LEU A 400 7.91 15.63 11.17
C LEU A 400 8.64 14.92 12.31
N LEU A 401 8.15 13.73 12.64
CA LEU A 401 8.76 12.89 13.66
C LEU A 401 9.74 11.90 13.01
N PRO A 402 10.86 11.59 13.69
CA PRO A 402 11.76 10.53 13.22
C PRO A 402 11.04 9.17 13.22
N PRO A 403 11.44 8.24 12.33
CA PRO A 403 10.85 6.91 12.30
C PRO A 403 11.22 6.15 13.57
N VAL A 404 10.22 5.54 14.21
CA VAL A 404 10.36 4.75 15.44
C VAL A 404 10.52 3.27 15.11
N TYR A 405 9.73 2.78 14.16
CA TYR A 405 9.70 1.39 13.73
C TYR A 405 10.65 1.18 12.55
N ILE A 406 11.76 0.50 12.78
CA ILE A 406 12.81 0.27 11.77
C ILE A 406 13.23 -1.20 11.84
N PRO A 407 13.44 -1.88 10.70
CA PRO A 407 14.01 -3.21 10.68
C PRO A 407 15.35 -3.28 11.42
N GLU A 408 15.58 -4.34 12.19
CA GLU A 408 16.79 -4.46 13.03
C GLU A 408 18.12 -4.50 12.26
N TRP A 409 18.08 -4.81 10.96
CA TRP A 409 19.30 -4.89 10.14
C TRP A 409 19.81 -3.50 9.69
N LEU A 410 19.03 -2.44 9.88
CA LEU A 410 19.36 -1.04 9.58
C LEU A 410 19.83 -0.28 10.82
#